data_AF-A0A2W4TML1-F1
#
_entry.id   AF-A0A2W4TML1-F1
#
_cell.length_a   1.000
_cell.length_b   1.000
_cell.length_c   1.000
_cell.angle_alpha   90.00
_cell.angle_beta   90.00
_cell.angle_gamma   90.00
#
_symmetry.space_group_name_H-M   'P 1'
#
loop_
_entity.id
_entity.type
_entity.pdbx_description
1 polymer ?
#
loop_
_entity_poly.entity_id
_entity_poly.type
_entity_poly.pdbx_seq_one_letter_code
_entity_poly.pdbx_strand_id
1 'polypeptide(L)'
;FVWPPSFALARAYVDQLERSGGLSADRIAAVRRELASAERASGAERRAVLTRLAAQLEGDAASSRDAKKVRMLVDAVRDLAAES
;
A
#
# COMPACT_ATOMS: atom_id res chain seq x y z
N PHE A 1 17.10 -11.49 -6.14
CA PHE A 1 17.11 -10.02 -6.16
C PHE A 1 15.83 -9.55 -5.47
N VAL A 2 15.93 -8.70 -4.44
CA VAL A 2 14.77 -8.06 -3.81
C VAL A 2 14.76 -6.62 -4.31
N TRP A 3 13.61 -6.15 -4.79
CA TRP A 3 13.49 -4.75 -5.20
C TRP A 3 13.52 -3.87 -3.94
N PRO A 4 14.28 -2.77 -3.95
CA PRO A 4 14.28 -1.86 -2.81
C PRO A 4 12.86 -1.30 -2.60
N PRO A 5 12.46 -1.06 -1.36
CA PRO A 5 11.19 -0.42 -1.05
C PRO A 5 11.06 0.91 -1.77
N SER A 6 9.93 1.11 -2.45
CA SER A 6 9.69 2.33 -3.21
C SER A 6 8.20 2.59 -3.36
N PHE A 7 7.82 3.87 -3.41
CA PHE A 7 6.44 4.25 -3.72
C PHE A 7 5.99 3.72 -5.08
N ALA A 8 6.91 3.59 -6.04
CA ALA A 8 6.64 2.97 -7.34
C ALA A 8 6.24 1.49 -7.19
N LEU A 9 6.96 0.71 -6.37
CA LEU A 9 6.61 -0.68 -6.10
C LEU A 9 5.23 -0.82 -5.43
N ALA A 10 4.95 0.01 -4.41
CA ALA A 10 3.64 0.02 -3.76
C ALA A 10 2.52 0.37 -4.77
N ARG A 11 2.70 1.40 -5.60
CA ARG A 11 1.73 1.78 -6.65
C ARG A 11 1.52 0.66 -7.67
N ALA A 12 2.56 -0.07 -8.05
CA ALA A 12 2.44 -1.18 -8.98
C ALA A 12 1.52 -2.29 -8.43
N TYR A 13 1.60 -2.61 -7.13
CA TYR A 13 0.66 -3.54 -6.51
C TYR A 13 -0.77 -3.01 -6.47
N VAL A 14 -0.97 -1.71 -6.24
CA VAL A 14 -2.29 -1.07 -6.33
C VAL A 14 -2.86 -1.20 -7.75
N ASP A 15 -2.06 -0.93 -8.78
CA ASP A 15 -2.51 -1.06 -10.17
C ASP A 15 -2.79 -2.51 -10.55
N GLN A 16 -2.10 -3.47 -9.95
CA GLN A 16 -2.39 -4.88 -10.12
C GLN A 16 -3.70 -5.30 -9.46
N LEU A 17 -4.03 -4.74 -8.29
CA LEU A 17 -5.29 -4.98 -7.58
C LEU A 17 -6.47 -4.34 -8.30
N GLU A 18 -6.30 -3.18 -8.91
CA GLU A 18 -7.31 -2.57 -9.78
C GLU A 18 -7.62 -3.46 -10.98
N ARG A 19 -6.60 -3.96 -11.67
CA ARG A 19 -6.76 -4.86 -12.83
C ARG A 19 -7.38 -6.21 -12.47
N SER A 20 -7.04 -6.78 -11.30
CA SER A 20 -7.62 -8.05 -10.87
C SER A 20 -8.98 -7.91 -10.17
N GLY A 21 -9.44 -6.68 -9.91
CA GLY A 21 -10.63 -6.42 -9.08
C GLY A 21 -10.44 -6.91 -7.64
N GLY A 22 -9.20 -6.92 -7.15
CA GLY A 22 -8.84 -7.35 -5.80
C GLY A 22 -9.37 -6.40 -4.71
N LEU A 23 -9.52 -5.12 -5.03
CA LEU A 23 -10.15 -4.10 -4.18
C LEU A 23 -11.20 -3.33 -4.99
N SER A 24 -12.16 -2.69 -4.31
CA SER A 24 -13.12 -1.80 -4.97
C SER A 24 -12.42 -0.56 -5.55
N ALA A 25 -13.03 0.04 -6.59
CA ALA A 25 -12.50 1.26 -7.21
C ALA A 25 -12.32 2.40 -6.19
N ASP A 26 -13.27 2.57 -5.28
CA ASP A 26 -13.19 3.57 -4.21
C ASP A 26 -12.01 3.32 -3.27
N ARG A 27 -11.74 2.05 -2.93
CA ARG A 27 -10.61 1.70 -2.08
C ARG A 27 -9.28 1.88 -2.80
N ILE A 28 -9.19 1.52 -4.08
CA ILE A 28 -8.02 1.81 -4.93
C ILE A 28 -7.72 3.31 -4.95
N ALA A 29 -8.74 4.15 -5.16
CA ALA A 29 -8.58 5.60 -5.16
C ALA A 29 -8.13 6.14 -3.80
N ALA A 30 -8.65 5.61 -2.68
CA ALA A 30 -8.24 5.98 -1.34
C ALA A 30 -6.76 5.63 -1.07
N VAL A 31 -6.35 4.40 -1.38
CA VAL A 31 -4.97 3.94 -1.19
C VAL A 31 -3.99 4.78 -2.03
N ARG A 32 -4.33 5.11 -3.28
CA ARG A 32 -3.50 6.00 -4.11
C ARG A 32 -3.30 7.38 -3.47
N ARG A 33 -4.35 7.97 -2.89
CA ARG A 33 -4.26 9.26 -2.18
C ARG A 33 -3.38 9.18 -0.94
N GLU A 34 -3.54 8.12 -0.14
CA GLU A 34 -2.74 7.91 1.07
C GLU A 34 -1.25 7.72 0.74
N LEU A 35 -0.92 6.92 -0.29
CA LEU A 35 0.46 6.78 -0.78
C LEU A 35 1.04 8.11 -1.25
N ALA A 36 0.27 8.92 -1.99
CA ALA A 36 0.71 10.24 -2.42
C ALA A 36 0.91 11.22 -1.23
N SER A 37 0.12 11.09 -0.17
CA SER A 37 0.31 11.87 1.06
C SER A 37 1.59 11.47 1.77
N ALA A 38 1.83 10.16 1.93
CA ALA A 38 3.05 9.65 2.56
C ALA A 38 4.31 10.05 1.78
N GLU A 39 4.28 10.03 0.45
CA GLU A 39 5.44 10.41 -0.38
C GLU A 39 5.84 11.88 -0.18
N ARG A 40 4.87 12.77 0.04
CA ARG A 40 5.11 14.19 0.34
C ARG A 40 5.55 14.46 1.78
N ALA A 41 5.19 13.59 2.72
CA ALA A 41 5.66 13.64 4.10
C ALA A 41 7.11 13.13 4.22
N SER A 42 7.73 13.25 5.38
CA SER A 42 9.07 12.72 5.67
C SER A 42 9.20 12.25 7.13
N GLY A 43 10.23 11.44 7.41
CA GLY A 43 10.55 11.02 8.77
C GLY A 43 9.38 10.32 9.48
N ALA A 44 9.18 10.71 10.74
CA ALA A 44 8.14 10.15 11.60
C ALA A 44 6.72 10.32 11.03
N GLU A 45 6.43 11.41 10.32
CA GLU A 45 5.12 11.66 9.73
C GLU A 45 4.83 10.66 8.61
N ARG A 46 5.78 10.49 7.68
CA ARG A 46 5.67 9.49 6.61
C ARG A 46 5.47 8.09 7.18
N ARG A 47 6.30 7.73 8.17
CA ARG A 47 6.19 6.44 8.87
C ARG A 47 4.80 6.23 9.44
N ALA A 48 4.25 7.22 10.15
CA ALA A 48 2.93 7.13 10.76
C ALA A 48 1.80 6.93 9.72
N VAL A 49 1.84 7.66 8.61
CA VAL A 49 0.86 7.51 7.52
C VAL A 49 0.93 6.10 6.92
N LEU A 50 2.14 5.62 6.61
CA LEU A 50 2.34 4.29 6.01
C LEU A 50 1.96 3.16 6.95
N THR A 51 2.31 3.25 8.24
CA THR A 51 1.91 2.25 9.25
C THR A 51 0.39 2.16 9.37
N ARG A 52 -0.31 3.30 9.37
CA ARG A 52 -1.78 3.32 9.39
C ARG A 52 -2.35 2.68 8.12
N LEU A 53 -1.83 3.03 6.96
CA LEU A 53 -2.28 2.48 5.68
C LEU A 53 -2.11 0.95 5.64
N ALA A 54 -0.96 0.44 6.08
CA ALA A 54 -0.70 -1.00 6.15
C ALA A 54 -1.74 -1.74 7.01
N ALA A 55 -2.07 -1.21 8.19
CA ALA A 55 -3.06 -1.81 9.08
C ALA A 55 -4.47 -1.86 8.46
N GLN A 56 -4.87 -0.83 7.72
CA GLN A 56 -6.14 -0.84 7.01
C GLN A 56 -6.16 -1.87 5.88
N LEU A 57 -5.06 -1.96 5.11
CA LEU A 57 -4.92 -2.94 4.02
C LEU A 57 -4.93 -4.40 4.53
N GLU A 58 -4.40 -4.66 5.72
CA GLU A 58 -4.55 -5.99 6.34
C GLU A 58 -6.01 -6.36 6.57
N GLY A 59 -6.84 -5.40 7.01
CA GLY A 59 -8.29 -5.57 7.11
C GLY A 59 -8.93 -5.85 5.74
N ASP A 60 -8.53 -5.10 4.71
CA ASP A 60 -9.04 -5.26 3.35
C ASP A 60 -8.73 -6.66 2.78
N ALA A 61 -7.62 -7.29 3.20
CA ALA A 61 -7.19 -8.59 2.70
C ALA A 61 -8.21 -9.71 3.00
N ALA A 62 -9.00 -9.60 4.06
CA ALA A 62 -9.99 -10.59 4.44
C ALA A 62 -11.19 -10.66 3.48
N SER A 63 -11.58 -9.51 2.89
CA SER A 63 -12.69 -9.39 1.94
C SER A 63 -12.24 -9.27 0.48
N SER A 64 -10.93 -9.23 0.24
CA SER A 64 -10.36 -9.06 -1.09
C SER A 64 -10.51 -10.31 -1.95
N ARG A 65 -10.80 -10.09 -3.24
CA ARG A 65 -10.74 -11.15 -4.28
C ARG A 65 -9.32 -11.57 -4.64
N ASP A 66 -8.32 -10.82 -4.17
CA ASP A 66 -6.89 -11.06 -4.41
C ASP A 66 -6.08 -10.79 -3.12
N ALA A 67 -6.45 -11.51 -2.05
CA ALA A 67 -5.85 -11.35 -0.73
C ALA A 67 -4.32 -11.51 -0.73
N LYS A 68 -3.78 -12.34 -1.65
CA LYS A 68 -2.32 -12.50 -1.79
C LYS A 68 -1.67 -11.19 -2.25
N LYS A 69 -2.20 -10.52 -3.27
CA LYS A 69 -1.66 -9.22 -3.69
C LYS A 69 -1.89 -8.11 -2.68
N VAL A 70 -3.00 -8.14 -1.94
CA VAL A 70 -3.21 -7.18 -0.85
C VAL A 70 -2.10 -7.32 0.20
N ARG A 71 -1.73 -8.55 0.58
CA ARG A 71 -0.60 -8.78 1.50
C ARG A 71 0.74 -8.31 0.93
N MET A 72 0.99 -8.53 -0.37
CA MET A 72 2.20 -8.00 -1.01
C MET A 72 2.25 -6.46 -0.97
N LEU A 73 1.11 -5.79 -1.11
CA LEU A 73 1.01 -4.35 -0.94
C LEU A 73 1.24 -3.94 0.54
N VAL A 74 0.67 -4.68 1.51
CA VAL A 74 0.93 -4.45 2.94
C VAL A 74 2.42 -4.49 3.23
N ASP A 75 3.11 -5.52 2.75
CA ASP A 75 4.55 -5.69 2.96
C ASP A 75 5.33 -4.54 2.35
N ALA A 76 5.04 -4.17 1.09
CA ALA A 76 5.69 -3.03 0.44
C ALA A 76 5.47 -1.69 1.19
N VAL A 77 4.29 -1.47 1.77
CA VAL A 77 3.98 -0.28 2.57
C VAL A 77 4.69 -0.31 3.93
N ARG A 78 4.83 -1.49 4.55
CA ARG A 78 5.60 -1.66 5.80
C ARG A 78 7.07 -1.42 5.60
N ASP A 79 7.64 -1.93 4.52
CA ASP A 79 9.05 -1.71 4.21
C ASP A 79 9.34 -0.23 3.98
N LEU A 80 8.47 0.48 3.26
CA LEU A 80 8.56 1.95 3.14
C LEU A 80 8.49 2.66 4.50
N ALA A 81 7.64 2.20 5.42
CA ALA A 81 7.53 2.79 6.75
C ALA A 81 8.81 2.58 7.58
N ALA A 82 9.44 1.41 7.45
CA ALA A 82 10.69 1.09 8.13
C ALA A 82 11.87 1.95 7.63
N GLU A 83 11.86 2.32 6.35
CA GLU A 83 12.88 3.21 5.74
C GLU A 83 12.60 4.71 5.91
N SER A 84 11.39 5.08 6.35
CA SER A 84 10.95 6.49 6.48
C SER A 84 11.61 7.24 7.61
#